data_AF-I0V3D0-F1
#
_entry.id   AF-I0V3D0-F1
#
_cell.length_a   1.000
_cell.length_b   1.000
_cell.length_c   1.000
_cell.angle_alpha   90.00
_cell.angle_beta   90.00
_cell.angle_gamma   90.00
#
_symmetry.space_group_name_H-M   'P 1'
#
loop_
_entity.id
_entity.type
_entity.pdbx_description
1 polymer ?
#
loop_
_entity_poly.entity_id
_entity_poly.type
_entity_poly.pdbx_seq_one_letter_code
_entity_poly.pdbx_strand_id
1 'polypeptide(L)'
;MPDEPTAAMRYKEIMSRAHKAADDVREWERRRGHELESQIAEAAQRVERLAEQEIAVQERGHRWWRMAYDNVARLSWLEPGEPPAATAPARGEHLDHHVEQIKPAYRELQNAVDALSWRARR
;
A
#
# COMPACT_ATOMS: atom_id res chain seq x y z
N MET A 1 -36.48 -57.15 23.68
CA MET A 1 -35.03 -56.94 23.56
C MET A 1 -34.82 -56.41 22.15
N PRO A 2 -34.41 -55.14 21.94
CA PRO A 2 -34.11 -54.70 20.59
C PRO A 2 -32.87 -55.47 20.11
N ASP A 3 -32.94 -56.04 18.91
CA ASP A 3 -31.83 -56.74 18.27
C ASP A 3 -30.61 -55.81 18.26
N GLU A 4 -29.56 -56.18 19.01
CA GLU A 4 -28.31 -55.45 18.96
C GLU A 4 -27.73 -55.58 17.55
N PRO A 5 -27.32 -54.45 16.92
CA PRO A 5 -26.75 -54.51 15.59
C PRO A 5 -25.51 -55.39 15.60
N THR A 6 -25.50 -56.39 14.71
CA THR A 6 -24.39 -57.33 14.54
C THR A 6 -23.09 -56.57 14.26
N ALA A 7 -21.95 -57.13 14.70
CA ALA A 7 -20.64 -56.52 14.56
C ALA A 7 -20.33 -56.06 13.11
N ALA A 8 -20.82 -56.81 12.10
CA ALA A 8 -20.70 -56.46 10.69
C ALA A 8 -21.46 -55.17 10.31
N MET A 9 -22.65 -54.93 10.88
CA MET A 9 -23.42 -53.70 10.66
C MET A 9 -22.71 -52.49 11.29
N ARG A 10 -22.21 -52.63 12.52
CA ARG A 10 -21.44 -51.58 13.20
C ARG A 10 -20.16 -51.24 12.43
N TYR A 11 -19.45 -52.25 11.94
CA TYR A 11 -18.26 -52.04 11.11
C TYR A 11 -18.58 -51.29 9.82
N LYS A 12 -19.64 -51.70 9.10
CA LYS A 12 -20.09 -51.01 7.88
C LYS A 12 -20.43 -49.54 8.15
N GLU A 13 -21.09 -49.26 9.27
CA GLU A 13 -21.43 -47.90 9.67
C GLU A 13 -20.18 -47.06 9.98
N ILE A 14 -19.23 -47.61 10.74
CA ILE A 14 -17.95 -46.95 11.04
C ILE A 14 -17.20 -46.65 9.74
N MET A 15 -17.11 -47.62 8.83
CA MET A 15 -16.43 -47.44 7.56
C MET A 15 -17.12 -46.38 6.70
N SER A 16 -18.45 -46.38 6.63
CA SER A 16 -19.20 -45.36 5.88
C SER A 16 -18.96 -43.96 6.43
N ARG A 17 -18.94 -43.80 7.76
CA ARG A 17 -18.64 -42.52 8.42
C ARG A 17 -17.19 -42.08 8.16
N ALA A 18 -16.23 -43.02 8.18
CA ALA A 18 -14.83 -42.73 7.90
C ALA A 18 -14.62 -42.28 6.44
N HIS A 19 -15.27 -42.94 5.48
CA HIS A 19 -15.21 -42.52 4.07
C HIS A 19 -15.80 -41.13 3.89
N LYS A 20 -16.99 -40.86 4.47
CA LYS A 20 -17.60 -39.54 4.41
C LYS A 20 -16.71 -38.46 5.02
N ALA A 21 -16.14 -38.71 6.19
CA ALA A 21 -15.24 -37.75 6.83
C ALA A 21 -13.98 -37.48 5.98
N ALA A 22 -13.43 -38.50 5.32
CA ALA A 22 -12.30 -38.32 4.42
C ALA A 22 -12.67 -37.48 3.19
N ASP A 23 -13.85 -37.69 2.61
CA ASP A 23 -14.34 -36.91 1.48
C ASP A 23 -14.65 -35.46 1.87
N ASP A 24 -15.27 -35.25 3.04
CA ASP A 24 -15.56 -33.93 3.60
C ASP A 24 -14.26 -33.14 3.83
N VAL A 25 -13.21 -33.79 4.36
CA VAL A 25 -11.88 -33.17 4.54
C VAL A 25 -11.25 -32.80 3.20
N ARG A 26 -11.26 -33.70 2.22
CA ARG A 26 -10.71 -33.41 0.88
C ARG A 26 -11.44 -32.27 0.19
N GLU A 27 -12.75 -32.17 0.36
CA GLU A 27 -13.53 -31.05 -0.16
C GLU A 27 -13.21 -29.75 0.58
N TRP A 28 -13.09 -29.80 1.90
CA TRP A 28 -12.66 -28.65 2.70
C TRP A 28 -11.26 -28.16 2.30
N GLU A 29 -10.28 -29.06 2.14
CA GLU A 29 -8.92 -28.73 1.73
C GLU A 29 -8.90 -28.08 0.35
N ARG A 30 -9.66 -28.59 -0.63
CA ARG A 30 -9.79 -27.98 -1.95
C ARG A 30 -10.38 -26.58 -1.89
N ARG A 31 -11.48 -26.40 -1.15
CA ARG A 31 -12.10 -25.07 -0.98
C ARG A 31 -11.14 -24.10 -0.29
N ARG A 32 -10.44 -24.56 0.74
CA ARG A 32 -9.46 -23.75 1.47
C ARG A 32 -8.28 -23.37 0.60
N GLY A 33 -7.81 -24.27 -0.26
CA GLY A 33 -6.78 -24.00 -1.26
C GLY A 33 -7.19 -22.85 -2.18
N HIS A 34 -8.37 -22.95 -2.79
CA HIS A 34 -8.87 -21.89 -3.67
C HIS A 34 -9.09 -20.55 -2.95
N GLU A 35 -9.58 -20.58 -1.72
CA GLU A 35 -9.75 -19.36 -0.91
C GLU A 35 -8.39 -18.68 -0.65
N LEU A 36 -7.36 -19.45 -0.29
CA LEU A 36 -6.02 -18.94 -0.07
C LEU A 36 -5.38 -18.42 -1.37
N GLU A 37 -5.56 -19.11 -2.48
CA GLU A 37 -5.10 -18.64 -3.80
C GLU A 37 -5.73 -17.29 -4.17
N SER A 38 -7.03 -17.13 -3.92
CA SER A 38 -7.74 -15.85 -4.13
C SER A 38 -7.18 -14.75 -3.24
N GLN A 39 -6.97 -15.04 -1.94
CA GLN A 39 -6.42 -14.07 -0.99
C GLN A 39 -4.99 -13.66 -1.35
N ILE A 40 -4.16 -14.60 -1.82
CA ILE A 40 -2.81 -14.32 -2.29
C ILE A 40 -2.85 -13.44 -3.54
N ALA A 41 -3.72 -13.73 -4.49
CA ALA A 41 -3.86 -12.93 -5.71
C ALA A 41 -4.31 -11.50 -5.40
N GLU A 42 -5.30 -11.33 -4.51
CA GLU A 42 -5.75 -10.01 -4.06
C GLU A 42 -4.66 -9.24 -3.31
N ALA A 43 -3.91 -9.92 -2.44
CA ALA A 43 -2.79 -9.31 -1.72
C ALA A 43 -1.68 -8.89 -2.68
N ALA A 44 -1.34 -9.70 -3.68
CA ALA A 44 -0.34 -9.39 -4.70
C ALA A 44 -0.74 -8.14 -5.51
N GLN A 45 -1.98 -8.09 -5.99
CA GLN A 45 -2.51 -6.91 -6.70
C GLN A 45 -2.53 -5.67 -5.81
N ARG A 46 -2.78 -5.81 -4.50
CA ARG A 46 -2.72 -4.69 -3.56
C ARG A 46 -1.29 -4.17 -3.40
N VAL A 47 -0.30 -5.06 -3.27
CA VAL A 47 1.11 -4.67 -3.17
C VAL A 47 1.57 -3.95 -4.42
N GLU A 48 1.23 -4.48 -5.61
CA GLU A 48 1.58 -3.86 -6.89
C GLU A 48 1.00 -2.44 -7.01
N ARG A 49 -0.29 -2.26 -6.74
CA ARG A 49 -0.92 -0.93 -6.74
C ARG A 49 -0.28 0.03 -5.75
N LEU A 50 0.10 -0.43 -4.57
CA LEU A 50 0.76 0.42 -3.56
C LEU A 50 2.17 0.81 -4.01
N ALA A 51 2.91 -0.09 -4.69
CA ALA A 51 4.21 0.22 -5.25
C ALA A 51 4.12 1.26 -6.39
N GLU A 52 3.12 1.14 -7.27
CA GLU A 52 2.86 2.15 -8.31
C GLU A 52 2.51 3.53 -7.70
N GLN A 53 1.70 3.54 -6.65
CA GLN A 53 1.36 4.77 -5.92
C GLN A 53 2.61 5.40 -5.28
N GLU A 54 3.49 4.59 -4.69
CA GLU A 54 4.74 5.07 -4.12
C GLU A 54 5.60 5.76 -5.18
N ILE A 55 5.81 5.13 -6.33
CA ILE A 55 6.58 5.72 -7.45
C ILE A 55 5.95 7.04 -7.90
N ALA A 56 4.62 7.06 -8.11
CA ALA A 56 3.91 8.27 -8.56
C ALA A 56 4.05 9.43 -7.56
N VAL A 57 4.00 9.14 -6.26
CA VAL A 57 4.18 10.13 -5.18
C VAL A 57 5.62 10.63 -5.14
N GLN A 58 6.61 9.74 -5.22
CA GLN A 58 8.01 10.11 -5.24
C GLN A 58 8.31 11.04 -6.42
N GLU A 59 7.84 10.70 -7.62
CA GLU A 59 7.99 11.56 -8.79
C GLU A 59 7.31 12.92 -8.60
N ARG A 60 6.10 12.94 -8.05
CA ARG A 60 5.37 14.18 -7.78
C ARG A 60 6.13 15.06 -6.79
N GLY A 61 6.68 14.47 -5.72
CA GLY A 61 7.53 15.16 -4.76
C GLY A 61 8.79 15.75 -5.40
N HIS A 62 9.49 14.97 -6.23
CA HIS A 62 10.67 15.43 -6.97
C HIS A 62 10.35 16.57 -7.94
N ARG A 63 9.20 16.51 -8.63
CA ARG A 63 8.74 17.59 -9.52
C ARG A 63 8.54 18.90 -8.76
N TRP A 64 7.87 18.85 -7.60
CA TRP A 64 7.68 20.03 -6.76
C TRP A 64 8.99 20.58 -6.20
N TRP A 65 9.89 19.70 -5.75
CA TRP A 65 11.22 20.13 -5.30
C TRP A 65 11.99 20.83 -6.41
N ARG A 66 12.00 20.28 -7.64
CA ARG A 66 12.71 20.90 -8.77
C ARG A 66 12.15 22.28 -9.09
N MET A 67 10.82 22.42 -9.10
CA MET A 67 10.18 23.73 -9.29
C MET A 67 10.52 24.74 -8.19
N ALA A 68 10.66 24.30 -6.94
CA ALA A 68 11.06 25.14 -5.83
C ALA A 68 12.55 25.53 -5.92
N TYR A 69 13.40 24.55 -6.25
CA TYR A 69 14.83 24.73 -6.49
C TYR A 69 15.06 25.76 -7.59
N ASP A 70 14.43 25.61 -8.76
CA ASP A 70 14.58 26.52 -9.90
C ASP A 70 14.11 27.95 -9.58
N ASN A 71 13.15 28.09 -8.67
CA ASN A 71 12.68 29.40 -8.20
C ASN A 71 13.75 30.05 -7.31
N VAL A 72 14.22 29.30 -6.32
CA VAL A 72 15.21 29.77 -5.34
C VAL A 72 16.59 30.01 -5.96
N ALA A 73 17.02 29.18 -6.91
CA ALA A 73 18.31 29.29 -7.60
C ALA A 73 18.47 30.60 -8.40
N ARG A 74 17.39 31.35 -8.62
CA ARG A 74 17.44 32.70 -9.19
C ARG A 74 18.07 33.72 -8.23
N LEU A 75 18.07 33.43 -6.93
CA LEU A 75 18.73 34.22 -5.91
C LEU A 75 20.19 33.79 -5.81
N SER A 76 21.08 34.50 -6.48
CA SER A 76 22.51 34.15 -6.60
C SER A 76 23.28 34.10 -5.26
N TRP A 77 22.69 34.58 -4.18
CA TRP A 77 23.28 34.63 -2.84
C TRP A 77 22.77 33.50 -1.92
N LEU A 78 21.79 32.71 -2.37
CA LEU A 78 21.25 31.60 -1.60
C LEU A 78 21.61 30.28 -2.28
N GLU A 79 22.19 29.36 -1.53
CA GLU A 79 22.42 27.99 -1.97
C GLU A 79 21.18 27.15 -1.66
N PRO A 80 20.50 26.56 -2.66
CA PRO A 80 19.35 25.71 -2.40
C PRO A 80 19.79 24.41 -1.71
N GLY A 81 18.97 23.92 -0.78
CA GLY A 81 19.24 22.67 -0.06
C GLY A 81 19.10 21.41 -0.92
N GLU A 82 19.51 20.28 -0.34
CA GLU A 82 19.42 18.95 -0.95
C GLU A 82 17.98 18.50 -1.25
N PRO A 83 17.78 17.59 -2.21
CA PRO A 83 16.48 16.98 -2.45
C PRO A 83 15.98 16.21 -1.21
N PRO A 84 14.66 16.23 -0.94
CA PRO A 84 14.10 15.57 0.24
C PRO A 84 14.32 14.06 0.15
N ALA A 85 14.94 13.49 1.18
CA ALA A 85 15.05 12.04 1.33
C ALA A 85 13.69 11.42 1.72
N ALA A 86 13.47 10.18 1.30
CA ALA A 86 12.33 9.40 1.78
C ALA A 86 12.45 9.20 3.29
N THR A 87 11.40 9.57 4.04
CA THR A 87 11.36 9.41 5.49
C THR A 87 10.72 8.06 5.84
N ALA A 88 11.51 7.16 6.43
CA ALA A 88 11.07 5.83 6.86
C ALA A 88 9.80 5.79 7.74
N PRO A 89 9.51 6.77 8.63
CA PRO A 89 8.29 6.75 9.44
C PRO A 89 7.06 7.38 8.75
N ALA A 90 7.13 7.76 7.47
CA ALA A 90 6.01 8.39 6.79
C ALA A 90 4.79 7.46 6.75
N ARG A 91 3.68 7.90 7.34
CA ARG A 91 2.42 7.17 7.31
C ARG A 91 1.67 7.50 6.03
N GLY A 92 1.46 6.50 5.17
CA GLY A 92 0.70 6.67 3.93
C GLY A 92 -0.71 7.26 4.13
N GLU A 93 -1.32 7.04 5.30
CA GLU A 93 -2.62 7.61 5.68
C GLU A 93 -2.67 9.15 5.63
N HIS A 94 -1.52 9.82 5.78
CA HIS A 94 -1.44 11.29 5.77
C HIS A 94 -0.96 11.83 4.41
N LEU A 95 -0.76 10.96 3.41
CA LEU A 95 -0.24 11.35 2.11
C LEU A 95 -1.05 12.46 1.46
N ASP A 96 -2.38 12.29 1.37
CA ASP A 96 -3.26 13.29 0.75
C ASP A 96 -3.19 14.63 1.48
N HIS A 97 -3.16 14.59 2.81
CA HIS A 97 -3.01 15.78 3.62
C HIS A 97 -1.69 16.52 3.33
N HIS A 98 -0.57 15.78 3.23
CA HIS A 98 0.72 16.37 2.89
C HIS A 98 0.74 16.93 1.47
N VAL A 99 0.15 16.22 0.51
CA VAL A 99 0.09 16.65 -0.89
C VAL A 99 -0.70 17.96 -1.05
N GLU A 100 -1.82 18.12 -0.33
CA GLU A 100 -2.61 19.34 -0.34
C GLU A 100 -1.87 20.55 0.23
N GLN A 101 -0.93 20.33 1.16
CA GLN A 101 -0.11 21.40 1.75
C GLN A 101 1.01 21.89 0.82
N ILE A 102 1.44 21.11 -0.18
CA ILE A 102 2.56 21.49 -1.05
C ILE A 102 2.23 22.74 -1.87
N LYS A 103 1.03 22.81 -2.45
CA LYS A 103 0.63 23.92 -3.32
C LYS A 103 0.59 25.29 -2.61
N PRO A 104 -0.04 25.45 -1.42
CA PRO A 104 0.03 26.71 -0.70
C PRO A 104 1.46 27.06 -0.27
N ALA A 105 2.23 26.10 0.25
CA ALA A 105 3.62 26.33 0.64
C ALA A 105 4.49 26.80 -0.54
N TYR A 106 4.31 26.21 -1.73
CA TYR A 106 5.01 26.63 -2.94
C TYR A 106 4.66 28.07 -3.35
N ARG A 107 3.39 28.48 -3.22
CA ARG A 107 2.97 29.85 -3.51
C ARG A 107 3.58 30.85 -2.53
N GLU A 108 3.63 30.50 -1.25
CA GLU A 108 4.28 31.32 -0.23
C GLU A 108 5.78 31.49 -0.53
N LEU A 109 6.46 30.40 -0.91
CA LEU A 109 7.85 30.45 -1.37
C LEU A 109 8.02 31.38 -2.57
N GLN A 110 7.18 31.23 -3.59
CA GLN A 110 7.25 32.07 -4.79
C GLN A 110 7.09 33.56 -4.46
N ASN A 111 6.11 33.91 -3.64
CA ASN A 111 5.88 35.29 -3.20
C ASN A 111 7.08 35.85 -2.41
N ALA A 112 7.71 35.03 -1.56
CA ALA A 112 8.88 35.42 -0.79
C ALA A 112 10.10 35.67 -1.70
N VAL A 113 10.35 34.77 -2.67
CA VAL A 113 11.43 34.94 -3.64
C VAL A 113 11.22 36.20 -4.48
N ASP A 114 10.00 36.43 -4.96
CA ASP A 114 9.66 37.63 -5.73
C ASP A 114 9.90 38.90 -4.91
N ALA A 115 9.46 38.96 -3.65
CA ALA A 115 9.68 40.09 -2.76
C ALA A 115 11.18 40.38 -2.49
N LEU A 116 12.00 39.33 -2.37
CA LEU A 116 13.44 39.45 -2.16
C LEU A 116 14.18 39.89 -3.43
N SER A 117 13.77 39.37 -4.59
CA SER A 117 14.37 39.73 -5.89
C SER A 117 14.16 41.21 -6.24
N TRP A 118 13.01 41.79 -5.89
CA TRP A 118 12.71 43.21 -6.08
C TRP A 118 13.58 44.11 -5.19
N ARG A 119 13.86 43.69 -3.96
CA ARG A 119 14.76 44.44 -3.06
C ARG A 119 16.22 44.37 -3.51
N ALA A 120 16.66 43.26 -4.08
CA ALA A 120 18.04 43.10 -4.58
C ALA A 120 18.35 43.96 -5.83
N ARG A 121 17.34 44.49 -6.52
CA ARG A 121 17.52 45.42 -7.67
C ARG A 121 17.57 46.90 -7.29
N ARG A 122 17.43 47.25 -6.02
CA ARG A 122 17.48 48.63 -5.51
C ARG A 122 18.77 48.88 -4.75
#